data_AF-A0A9C9Y5D9-F1
#
_entry.id   AF-A0A9C9Y5D9-F1
#
_cell.length_a   1.000
_cell.length_b   1.000
_cell.length_c   1.000
_cell.angle_alpha   90.00
_cell.angle_beta   90.00
_cell.angle_gamma   90.00
#
_symmetry.space_group_name_H-M   'P 1'
#
loop_
_entity.id
_entity.type
_entity.pdbx_description
1 polymer ?
#
loop_
_entity_poly.entity_id
_entity_poly.type
_entity_poly.pdbx_seq_one_letter_code
_entity_poly.pdbx_strand_id
1 'polypeptide(L)' 'MGLFSFIKDAGAKLFGGKTSEEETNELAAQRAEKLRKAIEDMGFKVTDLDIEVDGDTVTVYGEAEDQATK' A
#
# COMPACT_ATOMS: atom_id res chain seq x y z
N MET A 1 -12.42 2.91 9.87
CA MET A 1 -11.00 2.70 9.49
C MET A 1 -10.27 2.11 10.67
N GLY A 2 -9.55 1.00 10.49
CA GLY A 2 -8.75 0.34 11.53
C GLY A 2 -7.27 0.36 11.17
N LEU A 3 -6.40 0.31 12.17
CA LEU A 3 -4.96 0.20 11.95
C LEU A 3 -4.58 -1.28 11.80
N PHE A 4 -4.01 -1.62 10.65
CA PHE A 4 -3.42 -2.94 10.43
C PHE A 4 -1.91 -2.85 10.61
N SER A 5 -1.37 -3.62 11.56
CA SER A 5 0.07 -3.71 11.78
C SER A 5 0.62 -4.98 11.15
N PHE A 6 1.50 -4.81 10.17
CA PHE A 6 2.14 -5.89 9.45
C PHE A 6 3.62 -6.01 9.84
N ILE A 7 4.17 -7.21 9.73
CA ILE A 7 5.61 -7.43 9.90
C ILE A 7 6.33 -6.84 8.68
N LYS A 8 7.11 -5.77 8.90
CA LYS A 8 7.86 -5.02 7.87
C LYS A 8 8.66 -5.93 6.94
N ASP A 9 9.34 -6.93 7.49
CA ASP A 9 10.17 -7.87 6.73
C ASP A 9 9.37 -8.85 5.84
N ALA A 10 8.11 -9.14 6.17
CA ALA A 10 7.30 -10.08 5.39
C ALA A 10 6.94 -9.51 4.01
N GLY A 11 6.68 -8.20 3.92
CA GLY A 11 6.43 -7.50 2.66
C GLY A 11 7.70 -7.23 1.85
N ALA A 12 8.88 -7.35 2.45
CA ALA A 12 10.15 -7.01 1.82
C ALA A 12 10.46 -7.88 0.59
N LYS A 13 9.86 -9.07 0.46
CA LYS A 13 9.97 -9.89 -0.77
C LYS A 13 9.23 -9.29 -1.98
N LEU A 14 8.12 -8.60 -1.76
CA LEU A 14 7.34 -7.95 -2.81
C LEU A 14 7.93 -6.58 -3.20
N PHE A 15 8.61 -5.94 -2.25
CA PHE A 15 9.14 -4.58 -2.37
C PHE A 15 10.68 -4.49 -2.36
N GLY A 16 11.39 -5.61 -2.33
CA GLY A 16 12.84 -5.66 -2.62
C GLY A 16 13.81 -5.51 -1.44
N GLY A 17 13.42 -5.76 -0.19
CA GLY A 17 14.38 -6.03 0.91
C GLY A 17 15.21 -4.85 1.43
N LYS A 18 15.20 -3.70 0.77
CA LYS A 18 16.16 -2.63 1.04
C LYS A 18 15.60 -1.59 2.01
N THR A 19 16.13 -1.63 3.22
CA THR A 19 15.99 -0.65 4.31
C THR A 19 17.11 0.40 4.22
N SER A 20 17.07 1.26 3.20
CA SER A 20 17.92 2.46 3.18
C SER A 20 17.02 3.69 3.09
N GLU A 21 17.20 4.60 4.04
CA GLU A 21 16.37 5.79 4.27
C GLU A 21 16.41 6.78 3.09
N GLU A 22 17.45 6.77 2.26
CA GLU A 22 17.59 7.71 1.14
C GLU A 22 16.88 7.25 -0.15
N GLU A 23 16.61 5.95 -0.27
CA GLU A 23 15.90 5.37 -1.42
C GLU A 23 14.36 5.44 -1.22
N THR A 24 13.91 5.90 -0.04
CA THR A 24 12.53 5.84 0.46
C THR A 24 11.51 6.57 -0.40
N ASN A 25 11.87 7.69 -1.04
CA ASN A 25 10.90 8.49 -1.77
C ASN A 25 10.61 7.94 -3.19
N GLU A 26 11.65 7.48 -3.89
CA GLU A 26 11.48 6.78 -5.18
C GLU A 26 10.83 5.40 -4.98
N LEU A 27 11.15 4.72 -3.88
CA LEU A 27 10.46 3.50 -3.45
C LEU A 27 9.03 3.77 -3.00
N ALA A 28 8.73 4.92 -2.38
CA ALA A 28 7.39 5.27 -1.93
C ALA A 28 6.42 5.38 -3.12
N ALA A 29 6.81 6.09 -4.17
CA ALA A 29 6.02 6.19 -5.39
C ALA A 29 5.83 4.82 -6.07
N GLN A 30 6.89 4.01 -6.18
CA GLN A 30 6.81 2.66 -6.74
C GLN A 30 5.98 1.70 -5.87
N ARG A 31 6.01 1.86 -4.54
CA ARG A 31 5.18 1.11 -3.59
C ARG A 31 3.72 1.48 -3.73
N ALA A 32 3.40 2.78 -3.79
CA ALA A 32 2.04 3.26 -4.01
C ALA A 32 1.46 2.73 -5.31
N GLU A 33 2.22 2.77 -6.42
CA GLU A 33 1.77 2.24 -7.71
C GLU A 33 1.55 0.72 -7.67
N LYS A 34 2.48 -0.04 -7.07
CA LYS A 34 2.31 -1.49 -6.88
C LYS A 34 1.10 -1.83 -6.02
N LEU A 35 0.85 -1.06 -4.95
CA LEU A 35 -0.29 -1.24 -4.08
C LEU A 35 -1.60 -0.96 -4.82
N ARG A 36 -1.66 0.14 -5.58
CA ARG A 36 -2.81 0.46 -6.43
C ARG A 36 -3.09 -0.67 -7.41
N LYS A 37 -2.06 -1.15 -8.11
CA LYS A 37 -2.19 -2.25 -9.06
C LYS A 37 -2.63 -3.55 -8.40
N ALA A 38 -2.16 -3.83 -7.19
CA ALA A 38 -2.60 -5.00 -6.41
C ALA A 38 -4.08 -4.89 -6.01
N ILE A 39 -4.55 -3.70 -5.63
CA ILE A 39 -5.96 -3.43 -5.32
C ILE A 39 -6.84 -3.63 -6.57
N GLU A 40 -6.38 -3.13 -7.72
CA GLU A 40 -7.06 -3.33 -9.02
C GLU A 40 -7.06 -4.80 -9.47
N ASP A 41 -5.94 -5.53 -9.30
CA ASP A 41 -5.80 -6.94 -9.66
C ASP A 41 -6.67 -7.86 -8.80
N MET A 42 -6.85 -7.52 -7.52
CA MET A 42 -7.79 -8.19 -6.62
C MET A 42 -9.26 -7.89 -6.97
N GLY A 43 -9.52 -6.98 -7.91
CA GLY A 43 -10.87 -6.65 -8.37
C GLY A 43 -11.65 -5.76 -7.41
N PHE A 44 -10.98 -5.11 -6.45
CA PHE A 44 -11.64 -4.17 -5.55
C PHE A 44 -12.03 -2.90 -6.32
N LYS A 45 -13.32 -2.60 -6.31
CA LYS A 45 -13.84 -1.32 -6.79
C LYS A 45 -13.74 -0.30 -5.67
N VAL A 46 -12.70 0.52 -5.73
CA VAL A 46 -12.49 1.65 -4.83
C VAL A 46 -12.55 2.93 -5.64
N THR A 47 -13.51 3.78 -5.31
CA THR A 47 -13.67 5.12 -5.87
C THR A 47 -12.75 6.08 -5.11
N ASP A 48 -12.11 7.02 -5.81
CA ASP A 48 -11.20 8.00 -5.19
C ASP A 48 -10.05 7.34 -4.39
N LEU A 49 -9.47 6.25 -4.92
CA LEU A 49 -8.36 5.55 -4.29
C LEU A 49 -7.11 6.43 -4.27
N ASP A 50 -6.67 6.80 -3.08
CA ASP A 50 -5.43 7.53 -2.82
C ASP A 50 -4.53 6.75 -1.85
N ILE A 51 -3.21 6.81 -2.06
CA ILE A 51 -2.23 6.04 -1.29
C ILE A 51 -1.07 6.95 -0.93
N GLU A 52 -0.92 7.26 0.35
CA GLU A 52 0.19 8.01 0.92
C GLU A 52 1.18 7.04 1.58
N VAL A 53 2.47 7.20 1.31
CA VAL A 53 3.54 6.39 1.91
C VAL A 53 4.45 7.32 2.71
N ASP A 54 4.36 7.24 4.03
CA ASP A 54 5.20 7.98 4.98
C ASP A 54 6.20 7.03 5.64
N GLY A 55 7.35 6.84 4.97
CA GLY A 55 8.41 5.94 5.40
C GLY A 55 7.96 4.48 5.54
N ASP A 56 7.58 4.11 6.76
CA ASP A 56 7.12 2.77 7.13
C ASP A 56 5.59 2.66 7.28
N THR A 57 4.89 3.78 7.31
CA THR A 57 3.44 3.83 7.39
C THR A 57 2.87 4.08 6.01
N VAL A 58 1.85 3.30 5.64
CA VAL A 58 1.09 3.53 4.41
C VAL A 58 -0.35 3.83 4.78
N THR A 59 -0.86 4.95 4.28
CA THR A 59 -2.25 5.34 4.46
C THR A 59 -2.97 5.20 3.12
N VAL A 60 -4.06 4.44 3.12
CA VAL A 60 -4.88 4.20 1.93
C VAL A 60 -6.25 4.80 2.17
N TYR A 61 -6.68 5.66 1.27
CA TYR A 61 -7.98 6.32 1.29
C TYR A 61 -8.78 5.91 0.06
N GLY A 62 -10.10 5.92 0.19
CA GLY A 62 -11.00 5.65 -0.91
C GLY A 62 -12.35 5.13 -0.41
N GLU A 63 -13.35 5.22 -1.27
CA GLU A 63 -14.70 4.74 -1.02
C GLU A 63 -14.86 3.37 -1.69
N ALA A 64 -14.85 2.31 -0.88
CA ALA A 64 -15.16 0.96 -1.33
C ALA A 64 -16.68 0.71 -1.24
N GLU A 65 -17.23 -0.05 -2.19
CA GLU A 65 -18.68 -0.32 -2.25
C GLU A 65 -19.23 -1.02 -0.99
N ASP A 66 -18.43 -1.86 -0.34
CA ASP A 66 -18.81 -2.58 0.87
C ASP A 66 -17.58 -3.01 1.70
N GLN A 67 -17.72 -3.03 3.03
CA GLN A 67 -16.64 -3.37 3.96
C GLN A 67 -16.40 -4.90 4.04
N ALA A 68 -17.41 -5.71 3.75
CA ALA A 68 -17.37 -7.16 3.88
C ALA A 68 -16.86 -7.89 2.63
N THR A 69 -16.76 -7.19 1.49
CA THR A 69 -16.26 -7.75 0.24
C THR A 69 -14.76 -8.02 0.39
N LYS A 70 -14.40 -9.31 0.43
CA LYS A 70 -13.06 -9.85 0.69
C LYS A 70 -12.29 -10.16 -0.57
#